data_AF-L7MMQ6-F1
#
_entry.id   AF-L7MMQ6-F1
#
_cell.length_a   1.000
_cell.length_b   1.000
_cell.length_c   1.000
_cell.angle_alpha   90.00
_cell.angle_beta   90.00
_cell.angle_gamma   90.00
#
_symmetry.space_group_name_H-M   'P 1'
#
loop_
_entity.id
_entity.type
_entity.pdbx_description
1 polymer ?
#
loop_
_entity_poly.entity_id
_entity_poly.type
_entity_poly.pdbx_seq_one_letter_code
_entity_poly.pdbx_strand_id
1 'polypeptide(L)'
;MLGYMMSQPNYFAVIYRMLLQLGITFPSLTGPIYKVTWGVHVIRLPRPFVVNYAFTVNNKLFNLPKDSKGLAIYLSHHMDQFSAVAVFLHQLGASFPVDGMGRITGFSIFNVMHHFQSAITTTISIENRRFDLPKDINSILAAVKNNPSAFFKIQMVLEAFGVKFVKKGAGFTQAIYHNATYNVNTVRGVTITIEKKQYDIPADLETIFKKAEGFSVGALITALQEKGVPIEVDEKTGVILGIIINKVKIPFPVSIDLRFKLDDKLYIIPRDLGKLVTVLEKKGMPSKILFLLYTRYGVIPVRDSNGIVVAISFNGKQFKVKAEPLTTVVIRGQKFLLPRDTTKMIELVHSKQKDKKMGFDFLKALKVAGFMLINDDDGAMRSIQKGAQIIKLGMEIRIVVTYGTTAYHVPKDLMRLVKDIRRSGPNEVRQVIEQLKAFDVEVKKKGSKVTILFN
;
A
#
# COMPACT_ATOMS: atom_id res chain seq x y z
N MET A 1 -3.03 14.11 2.59
CA MET A 1 -1.74 13.43 2.87
C MET A 1 -1.66 12.72 4.22
N LEU A 2 -2.11 13.29 5.35
CA LEU A 2 -2.06 12.57 6.64
C LEU A 2 -2.90 11.28 6.63
N GLY A 3 -4.10 11.28 6.05
CA GLY A 3 -4.88 10.06 5.83
C GLY A 3 -4.13 9.04 4.95
N TYR A 4 -3.37 9.53 3.96
CA TYR A 4 -2.54 8.71 3.10
C TYR A 4 -1.36 8.08 3.87
N MET A 5 -0.65 8.84 4.72
CA MET A 5 0.35 8.32 5.67
C MET A 5 -0.18 7.19 6.54
N MET A 6 -1.37 7.39 7.11
CA MET A 6 -2.02 6.38 7.98
C MET A 6 -2.48 5.14 7.20
N SER A 7 -2.70 5.29 5.89
CA SER A 7 -3.10 4.23 4.98
C SER A 7 -1.91 3.52 4.33
N GLN A 8 -0.81 4.21 4.04
CA GLN A 8 0.40 3.70 3.39
C GLN A 8 1.60 3.89 4.32
N PRO A 9 1.58 3.27 5.52
CA PRO A 9 2.63 3.46 6.53
C PRO A 9 4.02 3.04 6.01
N ASN A 10 4.04 2.08 5.09
CA ASN A 10 5.21 1.53 4.43
C ASN A 10 5.91 2.54 3.50
N TYR A 11 5.25 3.67 3.23
CA TYR A 11 5.75 4.75 2.39
C TYR A 11 6.07 6.03 3.20
N PHE A 12 6.14 5.88 4.53
CA PHE A 12 6.28 7.01 5.43
C PHE A 12 7.51 7.86 5.12
N ALA A 13 8.66 7.28 4.75
CA ALA A 13 9.87 8.06 4.45
C ALA A 13 9.65 9.13 3.36
N VAL A 14 8.87 8.81 2.32
CA VAL A 14 8.53 9.78 1.27
C VAL A 14 7.47 10.75 1.75
N ILE A 15 6.38 10.22 2.33
CA ILE A 15 5.26 11.05 2.77
C ILE A 15 5.72 12.08 3.82
N TYR A 16 6.64 11.69 4.69
CA TYR A 16 7.25 12.56 5.69
C TYR A 16 7.89 13.80 5.06
N ARG A 17 8.73 13.62 4.03
CA ARG A 17 9.39 14.74 3.32
C ARG A 17 8.38 15.68 2.67
N MET A 18 7.36 15.14 2.03
CA MET A 18 6.29 15.94 1.41
C MET A 18 5.51 16.73 2.46
N LEU A 19 5.18 16.10 3.59
CA LEU A 19 4.48 16.74 4.69
C LEU A 19 5.29 17.88 5.30
N LEU A 20 6.61 17.72 5.43
CA LEU A 20 7.50 18.81 5.86
C LEU A 20 7.48 19.99 4.88
N GLN A 21 7.50 19.74 3.57
CA GLN A 21 7.42 20.79 2.55
C GLN A 21 6.11 21.57 2.61
N LEU A 22 5.03 20.95 3.11
CA LEU A 22 3.74 21.60 3.36
C LEU A 22 3.67 22.32 4.72
N GLY A 23 4.79 22.38 5.45
CA GLY A 23 4.86 22.99 6.77
C GLY A 23 4.28 22.14 7.90
N ILE A 24 4.04 20.84 7.68
CA ILE A 24 3.68 19.92 8.77
C ILE A 24 4.94 19.55 9.54
N THR A 25 4.92 19.78 10.84
CA THR A 25 5.97 19.34 11.76
C THR A 25 5.51 18.12 12.56
N PHE A 26 6.46 17.23 12.80
CA PHE A 26 6.25 16.02 13.59
C PHE A 26 6.89 16.17 14.96
N PRO A 27 6.30 15.59 16.02
CA PRO A 27 7.01 15.37 17.27
C PRO A 27 8.14 14.34 17.05
N SER A 28 8.84 13.97 18.12
CA SER A 28 9.85 12.91 18.06
C SER A 28 9.29 11.64 17.41
N LEU A 29 10.02 11.12 16.42
CA LEU A 29 9.67 9.88 15.73
C LEU A 29 10.19 8.62 16.47
N THR A 30 10.88 8.78 17.60
CA THR A 30 11.42 7.66 18.39
C THR A 30 10.37 6.92 19.21
N GLY A 31 9.14 7.43 19.26
CA GLY A 31 8.01 6.85 19.98
C GLY A 31 6.69 7.04 19.23
N PRO A 32 5.56 6.67 19.85
CA PRO A 32 4.24 6.80 19.24
C PRO A 32 3.84 8.26 19.01
N ILE A 33 3.40 8.56 17.79
CA ILE A 33 2.95 9.87 17.34
C ILE A 33 1.43 9.91 17.42
N TYR A 34 0.91 10.81 18.25
CA TYR A 34 -0.53 11.00 18.44
C TYR A 34 -1.08 12.24 17.74
N LYS A 35 -0.19 13.18 17.38
CA LYS A 35 -0.52 14.46 16.79
C LYS A 35 0.62 14.97 15.93
N VAL A 36 0.29 15.78 14.95
CA VAL A 36 1.22 16.58 14.15
C VAL A 36 0.79 18.03 14.21
N THR A 37 1.68 18.95 13.84
CA THR A 37 1.39 20.38 13.87
C THR A 37 1.50 20.97 12.46
N TRP A 38 0.63 21.90 12.11
CA TRP A 38 0.69 22.69 10.88
C TRP A 38 0.52 24.17 11.23
N GLY A 39 1.62 24.94 11.20
CA GLY A 39 1.65 26.28 11.77
C GLY A 39 1.29 26.26 13.26
N VAL A 40 0.19 26.90 13.64
CA VAL A 40 -0.35 26.90 15.01
C VAL A 40 -1.36 25.78 15.28
N HIS A 41 -1.79 25.06 14.25
CA HIS A 41 -2.84 24.06 14.37
C HIS A 41 -2.29 22.70 14.76
N VAL A 42 -2.92 22.08 15.78
CA VAL A 42 -2.61 20.71 16.20
C VAL A 42 -3.62 19.75 15.58
N ILE A 43 -3.13 18.85 14.74
CA ILE A 43 -3.95 17.82 14.08
C ILE A 43 -3.74 16.51 14.86
N ARG A 44 -4.79 16.05 15.55
CA ARG A 44 -4.78 14.75 16.22
C ARG A 44 -4.94 13.62 15.20
N LEU A 45 -4.10 12.59 15.32
CA LEU A 45 -4.22 11.40 14.50
C LEU A 45 -5.33 10.49 15.04
N PRO A 46 -6.07 9.78 14.19
CA PRO A 46 -7.17 8.90 14.62
C PRO A 46 -6.69 7.67 15.42
N ARG A 47 -5.40 7.35 15.33
CA ARG A 47 -4.72 6.28 16.08
C ARG A 47 -3.23 6.65 16.19
N PRO A 48 -2.51 6.14 17.21
CA PRO A 48 -1.07 6.33 17.30
C PRO A 48 -0.38 5.75 16.07
N PHE A 49 0.64 6.47 15.60
CA PHE A 49 1.49 6.04 14.49
C PHE A 49 2.91 5.86 15.02
N VAL A 50 3.54 4.72 14.75
CA VAL A 50 4.91 4.41 15.16
C VAL A 50 5.75 4.23 13.90
N VAL A 51 6.84 4.97 13.82
CA VAL A 51 7.85 4.79 12.77
C VAL A 51 8.80 3.70 13.23
N ASN A 52 8.89 2.60 12.49
CA ASN A 52 9.77 1.49 12.83
C ASN A 52 10.35 0.81 11.59
N TYR A 53 11.62 1.12 11.31
CA TYR A 53 12.41 0.49 10.26
C TYR A 53 13.49 -0.36 10.90
N ALA A 54 13.25 -1.67 10.93
CA ALA A 54 14.16 -2.65 11.52
C ALA A 54 15.11 -3.20 10.45
N PHE A 55 16.40 -3.24 10.75
CA PHE A 55 17.40 -3.90 9.92
C PHE A 55 18.49 -4.53 10.78
N THR A 56 19.15 -5.54 10.23
CA THR A 56 20.20 -6.28 10.93
C THR A 56 21.53 -6.10 10.20
N VAL A 57 22.59 -5.77 10.93
CA VAL A 57 23.97 -5.74 10.44
C VAL A 57 24.85 -6.51 11.42
N ASN A 58 25.65 -7.46 10.91
CA ASN A 58 26.45 -8.39 11.73
C ASN A 58 25.67 -8.99 12.93
N ASN A 59 24.48 -9.54 12.66
CA ASN A 59 23.57 -10.12 13.66
C ASN A 59 23.07 -9.15 14.75
N LYS A 60 23.38 -7.85 14.66
CA LYS A 60 22.86 -6.82 15.55
C LYS A 60 21.66 -6.13 14.90
N LEU A 61 20.54 -6.14 15.61
CA LEU A 61 19.29 -5.48 15.19
C LEU A 61 19.31 -4.00 15.56
N PHE A 62 18.94 -3.14 14.63
CA PHE A 62 18.72 -1.72 14.85
C PHE A 62 17.31 -1.34 14.38
N ASN A 63 16.57 -0.60 15.20
CA ASN A 63 15.24 -0.09 14.89
C ASN A 63 15.28 1.44 14.72
N LEU A 64 15.20 1.92 13.49
CA LEU A 64 15.25 3.35 13.19
C LEU A 64 13.83 3.98 13.20
N PRO A 65 13.71 5.24 13.68
CA PRO A 65 14.79 6.15 14.09
C PRO A 65 15.21 6.05 15.56
N LYS A 66 14.60 5.17 16.36
CA LYS A 66 14.89 5.02 17.80
C LYS A 66 16.38 4.76 18.08
N ASP A 67 17.00 3.87 17.31
CA ASP A 67 18.37 3.40 17.55
C ASP A 67 19.44 4.17 16.75
N SER A 68 19.10 5.31 16.13
CA SER A 68 19.99 6.04 15.20
C SER A 68 21.31 6.50 15.84
N LYS A 69 21.28 6.97 17.09
CA LYS A 69 22.50 7.34 17.83
C LYS A 69 23.39 6.13 18.08
N GLY A 70 22.80 5.00 18.47
CA GLY A 70 23.50 3.73 18.68
C GLY A 70 24.10 3.20 17.37
N LEU A 71 23.40 3.37 16.25
CA LEU A 71 23.91 3.04 14.93
C LEU A 71 25.11 3.91 14.54
N ALA A 72 25.04 5.23 14.77
CA ALA A 72 26.16 6.12 14.47
C ALA A 72 27.44 5.74 15.25
N ILE A 73 27.30 5.43 16.53
CA ILE A 73 28.40 4.93 17.36
C ILE A 73 28.92 3.59 16.82
N TYR A 74 28.03 2.67 16.48
CA TYR A 74 28.41 1.37 15.94
C TYR A 74 29.21 1.50 14.64
N LEU A 75 28.73 2.30 13.67
CA LEU A 75 29.42 2.51 12.40
C LEU A 75 30.79 3.19 12.55
N SER A 76 30.96 4.02 13.58
CA SER A 76 32.25 4.63 13.89
C SER A 76 33.33 3.60 14.24
N HIS A 77 32.93 2.43 14.77
CA HIS A 77 33.84 1.33 15.13
C HIS A 77 33.86 0.19 14.10
N HIS A 78 32.89 0.17 13.18
CA HIS A 78 32.70 -0.89 12.18
C HIS A 78 32.48 -0.27 10.79
N MET A 79 33.45 0.53 10.35
CA MET A 79 33.32 1.34 9.12
C MET A 79 33.20 0.49 7.84
N ASP A 80 33.69 -0.74 7.87
CA ASP A 80 33.55 -1.75 6.82
C ASP A 80 32.07 -2.12 6.56
N GLN A 81 31.22 -2.00 7.58
CA GLN A 81 29.78 -2.26 7.49
C GLN A 81 28.99 -1.10 6.89
N PHE A 82 29.61 0.07 6.72
CA PHE A 82 28.92 1.27 6.25
C PHE A 82 28.28 1.07 4.88
N SER A 83 28.96 0.38 3.95
CA SER A 83 28.44 0.16 2.58
C SER A 83 27.07 -0.53 2.57
N ALA A 84 26.87 -1.56 3.41
CA ALA A 84 25.59 -2.24 3.54
C ALA A 84 24.51 -1.35 4.17
N VAL A 85 24.91 -0.56 5.17
CA VAL A 85 24.00 0.29 5.96
C VAL A 85 23.60 1.55 5.19
N ALA A 86 24.50 2.10 4.37
CA ALA A 86 24.28 3.28 3.57
C ALA A 86 23.12 3.10 2.59
N VAL A 87 23.00 1.93 1.97
CA VAL A 87 21.87 1.58 1.09
C VAL A 87 20.54 1.72 1.84
N PHE A 88 20.44 1.10 3.02
CA PHE A 88 19.22 1.15 3.83
C PHE A 88 18.91 2.57 4.33
N LEU A 89 19.92 3.29 4.82
CA LEU A 89 19.76 4.68 5.25
C LEU A 89 19.32 5.58 4.08
N HIS A 90 19.92 5.43 2.90
CA HIS A 90 19.54 6.18 1.69
C HIS A 90 18.07 5.92 1.32
N GLN A 91 17.62 4.67 1.41
CA GLN A 91 16.21 4.28 1.21
C GLN A 91 15.23 4.89 2.23
N LEU A 92 15.70 5.25 3.43
CA LEU A 92 14.93 6.03 4.41
C LEU A 92 14.98 7.53 4.14
N GLY A 93 15.66 7.94 3.08
CA GLY A 93 15.89 9.34 2.76
C GLY A 93 16.99 9.95 3.62
N ALA A 94 18.05 9.21 3.92
CA ALA A 94 19.20 9.79 4.59
C ALA A 94 19.94 10.79 3.69
N SER A 95 20.55 11.80 4.31
CA SER A 95 21.60 12.61 3.71
C SER A 95 22.92 12.40 4.45
N PHE A 96 24.03 12.41 3.72
CA PHE A 96 25.36 12.11 4.25
C PHE A 96 26.27 13.33 4.05
N PRO A 97 26.49 14.16 5.08
CA PRO A 97 27.47 15.22 4.98
C PRO A 97 28.88 14.63 4.90
N VAL A 98 29.69 15.23 4.04
CA VAL A 98 31.09 14.86 3.83
C VAL A 98 32.03 15.99 4.28
N ASP A 99 33.24 15.65 4.69
CA ASP A 99 34.30 16.62 4.96
C ASP A 99 35.03 17.06 3.67
N GLY A 100 36.04 17.93 3.81
CA GLY A 100 36.84 18.42 2.68
C GLY A 100 37.64 17.34 1.93
N MET A 101 37.74 16.12 2.47
CA MET A 101 38.35 14.95 1.81
C MET A 101 37.30 13.97 1.28
N GLY A 102 36.02 14.31 1.35
CA GLY A 102 34.93 13.46 0.90
C GLY A 102 34.55 12.33 1.88
N ARG A 103 35.08 12.32 3.11
CA ARG A 103 34.75 11.30 4.12
C ARG A 103 33.44 11.65 4.81
N ILE A 104 32.61 10.66 5.12
CA ILE A 104 31.27 10.90 5.67
C ILE A 104 31.38 11.21 7.17
N THR A 105 30.83 12.33 7.61
CA THR A 105 30.94 12.80 9.01
C THR A 105 29.72 12.46 9.87
N GLY A 106 28.67 11.94 9.25
CA GLY A 106 27.46 11.47 9.91
C GLY A 106 26.37 11.14 8.90
N PHE A 107 25.14 10.98 9.39
CA PHE A 107 23.95 10.87 8.54
C PHE A 107 22.79 11.62 9.18
N SER A 108 21.93 12.20 8.35
CA SER A 108 20.64 12.71 8.79
C SER A 108 19.51 11.85 8.26
N ILE A 109 18.61 11.39 9.12
CA ILE A 109 17.34 10.77 8.74
C ILE A 109 16.20 11.51 9.44
N PHE A 110 15.08 11.68 8.74
CA PHE A 110 13.92 12.40 9.26
C PHE A 110 14.27 13.76 9.90
N ASN A 111 15.15 14.53 9.24
CA ASN A 111 15.65 15.84 9.68
C ASN A 111 16.39 15.86 11.03
N VAL A 112 16.81 14.71 11.56
CA VAL A 112 17.67 14.62 12.75
C VAL A 112 19.06 14.21 12.30
N MET A 113 20.07 15.00 12.67
CA MET A 113 21.47 14.72 12.34
C MET A 113 22.13 13.84 13.40
N HIS A 114 22.87 12.82 12.96
CA HIS A 114 23.63 11.92 13.81
C HIS A 114 25.09 11.91 13.35
N HIS A 115 25.97 12.50 14.16
CA HIS A 115 27.40 12.57 13.87
C HIS A 115 28.10 11.27 14.23
N PHE A 116 29.08 10.90 13.41
CA PHE A 116 30.02 9.84 13.73
C PHE A 116 31.10 10.36 14.66
N GLN A 117 31.66 9.47 15.49
CA GLN A 117 32.82 9.82 16.33
C GLN A 117 34.09 9.97 15.50
N SER A 118 34.13 9.36 14.31
CA SER A 118 35.21 9.47 13.35
C SER A 118 34.63 9.48 11.94
N ALA A 119 35.22 10.29 11.06
CA ALA A 119 34.78 10.35 9.66
C ALA A 119 34.95 8.98 8.99
N ILE A 120 33.92 8.52 8.30
CA ILE A 120 33.85 7.18 7.74
C ILE A 120 34.55 7.14 6.39
N THR A 121 35.48 6.20 6.30
CA THR A 121 35.96 5.59 5.06
C THR A 121 35.46 4.16 5.01
N THR A 122 35.21 3.62 3.82
CA THR A 122 34.80 2.22 3.70
C THR A 122 35.45 1.59 2.49
N THR A 123 35.40 0.28 2.40
CA THR A 123 35.93 -0.44 1.25
C THR A 123 34.81 -1.20 0.57
N ILE A 124 34.75 -1.11 -0.75
CA ILE A 124 33.83 -1.91 -1.55
C ILE A 124 34.61 -2.89 -2.42
N SER A 125 34.02 -4.05 -2.65
CA SER A 125 34.56 -5.04 -3.58
C SER A 125 33.69 -5.10 -4.82
N ILE A 126 34.31 -4.92 -5.98
CA ILE A 126 33.70 -5.11 -7.29
C ILE A 126 34.44 -6.28 -7.93
N GLU A 127 33.71 -7.37 -8.16
CA GLU A 127 34.29 -8.65 -8.57
C GLU A 127 35.36 -9.08 -7.54
N ASN A 128 36.63 -9.12 -7.94
CA ASN A 128 37.76 -9.52 -7.08
C ASN A 128 38.69 -8.36 -6.71
N ARG A 129 38.29 -7.11 -6.98
CA ARG A 129 39.08 -5.92 -6.68
C ARG A 129 38.46 -5.12 -5.55
N ARG A 130 39.29 -4.73 -4.59
CA ARG A 130 38.93 -3.87 -3.46
C ARG A 130 39.22 -2.42 -3.82
N PHE A 131 38.31 -1.53 -3.45
CA PHE A 131 38.42 -0.09 -3.66
C PHE A 131 38.13 0.63 -2.34
N ASP A 132 38.93 1.65 -2.03
CA ASP A 132 38.83 2.45 -0.83
C ASP A 132 38.06 3.74 -1.10
N LEU A 133 36.90 3.91 -0.46
CA LEU A 133 36.07 5.11 -0.56
C LEU A 133 36.47 6.14 0.50
N PRO A 134 36.56 7.44 0.13
CA PRO A 134 36.20 8.04 -1.17
C PRO A 134 37.31 8.05 -2.24
N LYS A 135 38.55 7.69 -1.88
CA LYS A 135 39.75 7.86 -2.73
C LYS A 135 39.60 7.26 -4.14
N ASP A 136 38.94 6.11 -4.24
CA ASP A 136 38.88 5.32 -5.47
C ASP A 136 37.61 5.53 -6.30
N ILE A 137 36.79 6.56 -6.03
CA ILE A 137 35.51 6.79 -6.73
C ILE A 137 35.67 6.82 -8.26
N ASN A 138 36.69 7.52 -8.77
CA ASN A 138 36.95 7.59 -10.21
C ASN A 138 37.27 6.20 -10.80
N SER A 139 38.10 5.42 -10.12
CA SER A 139 38.45 4.05 -10.52
C SER A 139 37.24 3.11 -10.46
N ILE A 140 36.38 3.28 -9.46
CA ILE A 140 35.13 2.55 -9.32
C ILE A 140 34.19 2.84 -10.49
N LEU A 141 34.00 4.12 -10.85
CA LEU A 141 33.13 4.52 -11.96
C LEU A 141 33.63 3.95 -13.30
N ALA A 142 34.94 3.89 -13.50
CA ALA A 142 35.53 3.20 -14.65
C ALA A 142 35.28 1.69 -14.61
N ALA A 143 35.42 1.05 -13.45
CA ALA A 143 35.23 -0.39 -13.29
C ALA A 143 33.78 -0.84 -13.54
N VAL A 144 32.79 -0.05 -13.10
CA VAL A 144 31.36 -0.39 -13.28
C VAL A 144 30.77 0.08 -14.61
N LYS A 145 31.54 0.80 -15.43
CA LYS A 145 31.08 1.42 -16.69
C LYS A 145 30.27 0.48 -17.57
N ASN A 146 30.71 -0.77 -17.72
CA ASN A 146 30.06 -1.79 -18.54
C ASN A 146 29.45 -2.94 -17.70
N ASN A 147 29.34 -2.77 -16.38
CA ASN A 147 28.82 -3.79 -15.47
C ASN A 147 27.60 -3.24 -14.69
N PRO A 148 26.39 -3.29 -15.28
CA PRO A 148 25.17 -2.80 -14.64
C PRO A 148 24.90 -3.42 -13.28
N SER A 149 25.24 -4.70 -13.08
CA SER A 149 25.01 -5.39 -11.81
C SER A 149 25.90 -4.85 -10.70
N ALA A 150 27.19 -4.62 -10.98
CA ALA A 150 28.09 -3.98 -10.04
C ALA A 150 27.66 -2.54 -9.75
N PHE A 151 27.27 -1.79 -10.80
CA PHE A 151 26.78 -0.42 -10.68
C PHE A 151 25.60 -0.29 -9.72
N PHE A 152 24.49 -1.02 -9.96
CA PHE A 152 23.29 -0.91 -9.12
C PHE A 152 23.51 -1.38 -7.67
N LYS A 153 24.46 -2.28 -7.44
CA LYS A 153 24.83 -2.72 -6.08
C LYS A 153 25.47 -1.61 -5.25
N ILE A 154 26.22 -0.71 -5.89
CA ILE A 154 27.03 0.31 -5.19
C ILE A 154 26.50 1.73 -5.39
N GLN A 155 25.51 1.94 -6.27
CA GLN A 155 25.02 3.27 -6.64
C GLN A 155 24.69 4.13 -5.41
N MET A 156 23.89 3.62 -4.46
CA MET A 156 23.51 4.38 -3.26
C MET A 156 24.69 4.65 -2.31
N VAL A 157 25.70 3.78 -2.33
CA VAL A 157 26.94 4.02 -1.57
C VAL A 157 27.70 5.18 -2.21
N LEU A 158 27.82 5.20 -3.54
CA LEU A 158 28.45 6.30 -4.27
C LEU A 158 27.68 7.63 -4.09
N GLU A 159 26.35 7.60 -4.07
CA GLU A 159 25.50 8.75 -3.73
C GLU A 159 25.80 9.29 -2.33
N ALA A 160 25.99 8.40 -1.34
CA ALA A 160 26.38 8.79 0.02
C ALA A 160 27.74 9.50 0.09
N PHE A 161 28.66 9.18 -0.82
CA PHE A 161 29.95 9.86 -0.96
C PHE A 161 29.93 11.05 -1.95
N GLY A 162 28.74 11.51 -2.35
CA GLY A 162 28.56 12.75 -3.11
C GLY A 162 28.57 12.60 -4.64
N VAL A 163 28.57 11.38 -5.17
CA VAL A 163 28.37 11.15 -6.62
C VAL A 163 26.93 11.46 -6.98
N LYS A 164 26.71 12.29 -8.00
CA LYS A 164 25.38 12.62 -8.52
C LYS A 164 25.10 11.82 -9.78
N PHE A 165 23.96 11.12 -9.81
CA PHE A 165 23.55 10.38 -11.00
C PHE A 165 22.44 11.10 -11.76
N VAL A 166 22.65 11.32 -13.06
CA VAL A 166 21.68 11.91 -13.98
C VAL A 166 21.35 10.89 -15.05
N LYS A 167 20.08 10.47 -15.12
CA LYS A 167 19.64 9.47 -16.10
C LYS A 167 19.42 10.15 -17.46
N LYS A 168 19.97 9.57 -18.53
CA LYS A 168 19.91 10.14 -19.89
C LYS A 168 19.03 9.37 -20.87
N GLY A 169 18.45 8.24 -20.44
CA GLY A 169 17.61 7.37 -21.26
C GLY A 169 18.41 6.25 -21.96
N ALA A 170 17.70 5.33 -22.62
CA ALA A 170 18.27 4.26 -23.46
C ALA A 170 19.30 3.33 -22.79
N GLY A 171 19.19 3.10 -21.48
CA GLY A 171 20.11 2.21 -20.76
C GLY A 171 21.43 2.86 -20.39
N PHE A 172 21.49 4.18 -20.21
CA PHE A 172 22.69 4.88 -19.73
C PHE A 172 22.39 5.88 -18.60
N THR A 173 23.33 5.98 -17.67
CA THR A 173 23.33 6.96 -16.58
C THR A 173 24.65 7.73 -16.58
N GLN A 174 24.58 9.05 -16.38
CA GLN A 174 25.75 9.89 -16.14
C GLN A 174 26.03 10.00 -14.65
N ALA A 175 27.24 9.64 -14.24
CA ALA A 175 27.76 9.88 -12.91
C ALA A 175 28.60 11.17 -12.92
N ILE A 176 28.33 12.07 -11.98
CA ILE A 176 29.02 13.35 -11.84
C ILE A 176 29.71 13.37 -10.48
N TYR A 177 31.03 13.56 -10.48
CA TYR A 177 31.85 13.64 -9.27
C TYR A 177 32.99 14.64 -9.48
N HIS A 178 33.15 15.62 -8.57
CA HIS A 178 34.18 16.67 -8.64
C HIS A 178 34.34 17.29 -10.05
N ASN A 179 33.22 17.66 -10.68
CA ASN A 179 33.12 18.23 -12.04
C ASN A 179 33.49 17.29 -13.20
N ALA A 180 33.91 16.04 -12.94
CA ALA A 180 34.07 15.01 -13.96
C ALA A 180 32.73 14.31 -14.23
N THR A 181 32.50 13.92 -15.49
CA THR A 181 31.31 13.17 -15.92
C THR A 181 31.71 11.83 -16.50
N TYR A 182 31.06 10.76 -16.02
CA TYR A 182 31.29 9.38 -16.45
C TYR A 182 29.99 8.79 -16.99
N ASN A 183 30.02 8.21 -18.19
CA ASN A 183 28.89 7.45 -18.73
C ASN A 183 28.97 6.01 -18.22
N VAL A 184 27.90 5.52 -17.59
CA VAL A 184 27.77 4.15 -17.09
C VAL A 184 26.59 3.47 -17.76
N ASN A 185 26.83 2.28 -18.31
CA ASN A 185 25.81 1.45 -18.92
C ASN A 185 24.91 0.89 -17.82
N THR A 186 23.61 0.93 -18.07
CA THR A 186 22.56 0.39 -17.22
C THR A 186 21.71 -0.58 -18.03
N VAL A 187 20.74 -1.23 -17.38
CA VAL A 187 19.86 -2.14 -18.10
C VAL A 187 18.91 -1.40 -19.02
N ARG A 188 18.57 -2.01 -20.15
CA ARG A 188 17.43 -1.56 -20.97
C ARG A 188 16.16 -1.64 -20.12
N GLY A 189 15.41 -0.55 -20.11
CA GLY A 189 14.25 -0.42 -19.27
C GLY A 189 13.05 -1.25 -19.73
N VAL A 190 12.10 -1.42 -18.82
CA VAL A 190 10.79 -2.03 -19.06
C VAL A 190 9.73 -0.96 -18.88
N THR A 191 8.90 -0.75 -19.90
CA THR A 191 7.77 0.19 -19.81
C THR A 191 6.62 -0.45 -19.04
N ILE A 192 6.25 0.16 -17.92
CA ILE A 192 5.05 -0.18 -17.15
C ILE A 192 4.01 0.93 -17.31
N THR A 193 2.74 0.61 -17.04
CA THR A 193 1.66 1.61 -17.00
C THR A 193 1.06 1.63 -15.61
N ILE A 194 1.02 2.82 -14.99
CA ILE A 194 0.38 3.06 -13.70
C ILE A 194 -0.59 4.23 -13.90
N GLU A 195 -1.87 4.02 -13.60
CA GLU A 195 -2.90 5.06 -13.68
C GLU A 195 -2.93 5.78 -15.05
N LYS A 196 -2.84 5.00 -16.14
CA LYS A 196 -2.80 5.48 -17.54
C LYS A 196 -1.55 6.29 -17.91
N LYS A 197 -0.55 6.40 -17.03
CA LYS A 197 0.76 6.98 -17.33
C LYS A 197 1.78 5.88 -17.55
N GLN A 198 2.61 6.05 -18.58
CA GLN A 198 3.72 5.16 -18.85
C GLN A 198 4.96 5.63 -18.08
N TYR A 199 5.71 4.66 -17.58
CA TYR A 199 6.98 4.86 -16.90
C TYR A 199 7.99 3.85 -17.42
N ASP A 200 9.22 4.29 -17.63
CA ASP A 200 10.33 3.43 -18.01
C ASP A 200 11.17 3.04 -16.79
N ILE A 201 11.16 1.75 -16.42
CA ILE A 201 11.84 1.24 -15.23
C ILE A 201 13.19 0.64 -15.62
N PRO A 202 14.31 1.02 -14.98
CA PRO A 202 14.39 1.70 -13.68
C PRO A 202 14.53 3.21 -13.72
N ALA A 203 14.50 3.84 -14.90
CA ALA A 203 14.76 5.26 -15.04
C ALA A 203 13.80 6.12 -14.20
N ASP A 204 12.54 5.76 -14.19
CA ASP A 204 11.49 6.54 -13.54
C ASP A 204 11.19 6.14 -12.09
N LEU A 205 11.89 5.15 -11.50
CA LEU A 205 11.62 4.71 -10.12
C LEU A 205 11.64 5.89 -9.13
N GLU A 206 12.68 6.72 -9.16
CA GLU A 206 12.73 7.91 -8.31
C GLU A 206 11.61 8.90 -8.58
N THR A 207 11.28 9.14 -9.85
CA THR A 207 10.22 10.08 -10.26
C THR A 207 8.85 9.61 -9.77
N ILE A 208 8.58 8.31 -9.87
CA ILE A 208 7.38 7.66 -9.34
C ILE A 208 7.29 7.93 -7.84
N PHE A 209 8.39 7.70 -7.12
CA PHE A 209 8.42 7.89 -5.68
C PHE A 209 8.53 9.35 -5.20
N LYS A 210 8.56 10.33 -6.12
CA LYS A 210 8.51 11.77 -5.78
C LYS A 210 7.09 12.36 -5.91
N LYS A 211 6.10 11.62 -6.41
CA LYS A 211 4.71 12.11 -6.60
C LYS A 211 3.82 11.76 -5.40
N ALA A 212 3.17 12.76 -4.81
CA ALA A 212 2.36 12.63 -3.59
C ALA A 212 0.91 12.20 -3.84
N GLU A 213 0.35 12.48 -5.01
CA GLU A 213 -1.07 12.31 -5.30
C GLU A 213 -1.33 11.18 -6.29
N GLY A 214 -2.39 10.40 -6.02
CA GLY A 214 -2.82 9.26 -6.85
C GLY A 214 -2.01 7.99 -6.62
N PHE A 215 -0.68 8.10 -6.51
CA PHE A 215 0.22 6.95 -6.52
C PHE A 215 -0.09 5.93 -5.42
N SER A 216 -0.18 4.65 -5.80
CA SER A 216 -0.30 3.51 -4.91
C SER A 216 0.93 2.62 -5.08
N VAL A 217 1.63 2.32 -3.99
CA VAL A 217 2.73 1.34 -3.96
C VAL A 217 2.25 -0.01 -4.52
N GLY A 218 1.02 -0.41 -4.19
CA GLY A 218 0.40 -1.60 -4.76
C GLY A 218 0.29 -1.54 -6.28
N ALA A 219 -0.11 -0.40 -6.86
CA ALA A 219 -0.21 -0.23 -8.30
C ALA A 219 1.15 -0.37 -9.01
N LEU A 220 2.23 0.17 -8.43
CA LEU A 220 3.59 -0.05 -8.95
C LEU A 220 3.96 -1.54 -8.92
N ILE A 221 3.79 -2.17 -7.76
CA ILE A 221 4.15 -3.58 -7.56
C ILE A 221 3.34 -4.47 -8.51
N THR A 222 2.04 -4.21 -8.68
CA THR A 222 1.18 -4.91 -9.64
C THR A 222 1.67 -4.71 -11.08
N ALA A 223 1.91 -3.47 -11.51
CA ALA A 223 2.34 -3.18 -12.88
C ALA A 223 3.69 -3.84 -13.23
N LEU A 224 4.61 -3.93 -12.26
CA LEU A 224 5.87 -4.67 -12.41
C LEU A 224 5.63 -6.17 -12.60
N GLN A 225 4.79 -6.78 -11.74
CA GLN A 225 4.45 -8.20 -11.83
C GLN A 225 3.75 -8.55 -13.15
N GLU A 226 2.86 -7.70 -13.65
CA GLU A 226 2.17 -7.88 -14.94
C GLU A 226 3.14 -7.84 -16.13
N LYS A 227 4.25 -7.10 -16.01
CA LYS A 227 5.35 -7.13 -16.98
C LYS A 227 6.37 -8.24 -16.74
N GLY A 228 6.09 -9.15 -15.81
CA GLY A 228 6.99 -10.25 -15.48
C GLY A 228 8.29 -9.80 -14.82
N VAL A 229 8.32 -8.60 -14.21
CA VAL A 229 9.46 -8.09 -13.46
C VAL A 229 9.36 -8.58 -12.01
N PRO A 230 10.20 -9.53 -11.56
CA PRO A 230 10.11 -10.08 -10.21
C PRO A 230 10.48 -9.04 -9.16
N ILE A 231 9.74 -9.02 -8.06
CA ILE A 231 10.05 -8.22 -6.87
C ILE A 231 10.88 -9.07 -5.90
N GLU A 232 12.06 -8.63 -5.52
CA GLU A 232 12.85 -9.31 -4.50
C GLU A 232 12.50 -8.79 -3.11
N VAL A 233 12.11 -9.68 -2.20
CA VAL A 233 11.67 -9.34 -0.85
C VAL A 233 12.47 -10.14 0.16
N ASP A 234 12.95 -9.50 1.22
CA ASP A 234 13.52 -10.19 2.36
C ASP A 234 12.41 -10.95 3.11
N GLU A 235 12.43 -12.27 3.07
CA GLU A 235 11.42 -13.11 3.70
C GLU A 235 11.37 -13.01 5.23
N LYS A 236 12.44 -12.52 5.88
CA LYS A 236 12.47 -12.32 7.33
C LYS A 236 11.80 -11.01 7.73
N THR A 237 12.08 -9.93 7.02
CA THR A 237 11.64 -8.57 7.39
C THR A 237 10.41 -8.09 6.63
N GLY A 238 10.17 -8.62 5.42
CA GLY A 238 9.13 -8.14 4.50
C GLY A 238 9.53 -6.92 3.69
N VAL A 239 10.79 -6.48 3.76
CA VAL A 239 11.27 -5.30 3.03
C VAL A 239 11.60 -5.67 1.59
N ILE A 240 11.16 -4.85 0.63
CA ILE A 240 11.55 -4.98 -0.78
C ILE A 240 13.05 -4.64 -0.91
N LEU A 241 13.84 -5.60 -1.40
CA LEU A 241 15.26 -5.43 -1.67
C LEU A 241 15.53 -4.86 -3.06
N GLY A 242 14.56 -4.97 -3.97
CA GLY A 242 14.65 -4.44 -5.33
C GLY A 242 13.78 -5.19 -6.31
N ILE A 243 14.06 -4.99 -7.60
CA ILE A 243 13.45 -5.68 -8.73
C ILE A 243 14.51 -6.31 -9.61
N ILE A 244 14.13 -7.33 -10.38
CA ILE A 244 15.05 -8.02 -11.29
C ILE A 244 14.67 -7.70 -12.73
N ILE A 245 15.54 -7.00 -13.46
CA ILE A 245 15.39 -6.71 -14.90
C ILE A 245 16.61 -7.25 -15.62
N ASN A 246 16.42 -8.08 -16.65
CA ASN A 246 17.51 -8.70 -17.41
C ASN A 246 18.58 -9.36 -16.51
N LYS A 247 18.14 -10.09 -15.48
CA LYS A 247 18.98 -10.75 -14.45
C LYS A 247 19.80 -9.80 -13.56
N VAL A 248 19.57 -8.49 -13.65
CA VAL A 248 20.22 -7.49 -12.81
C VAL A 248 19.26 -7.04 -11.71
N LYS A 249 19.73 -7.09 -10.46
CA LYS A 249 19.01 -6.54 -9.30
C LYS A 249 19.13 -5.03 -9.29
N ILE A 250 17.99 -4.35 -9.22
CA ILE A 250 17.89 -2.90 -9.13
C ILE A 250 17.21 -2.55 -7.82
N PRO A 251 17.89 -1.87 -6.89
CA PRO A 251 17.30 -1.51 -5.61
C PRO A 251 16.20 -0.45 -5.81
N PHE A 252 15.18 -0.50 -4.96
CA PHE A 252 14.22 0.60 -4.87
C PHE A 252 14.88 1.81 -4.20
N PRO A 253 14.59 3.04 -4.67
CA PRO A 253 15.15 4.26 -4.07
C PRO A 253 14.57 4.55 -2.68
N VAL A 254 13.54 3.81 -2.26
CA VAL A 254 12.84 3.98 -0.98
C VAL A 254 12.60 2.62 -0.34
N SER A 255 12.61 2.57 0.99
CA SER A 255 12.29 1.34 1.72
C SER A 255 10.78 1.12 1.67
N ILE A 256 10.35 -0.07 1.22
CA ILE A 256 8.95 -0.48 1.18
C ILE A 256 8.80 -1.75 2.00
N ASP A 257 7.93 -1.67 3.00
CA ASP A 257 7.60 -2.74 3.91
C ASP A 257 6.33 -3.47 3.45
N LEU A 258 6.36 -4.79 3.35
CA LEU A 258 5.23 -5.63 2.96
C LEU A 258 4.63 -6.43 4.13
N ARG A 259 4.76 -5.92 5.36
CA ARG A 259 4.09 -6.47 6.54
C ARG A 259 2.64 -6.01 6.61
N PHE A 260 1.74 -6.98 6.60
CA PHE A 260 0.30 -6.76 6.69
C PHE A 260 -0.23 -7.18 8.07
N LYS A 261 -0.86 -6.26 8.80
CA LYS A 261 -1.54 -6.56 10.07
C LYS A 261 -3.01 -6.82 9.80
N LEU A 262 -3.49 -8.01 10.17
CA LEU A 262 -4.91 -8.36 10.17
C LEU A 262 -5.30 -8.82 11.57
N ASP A 263 -6.32 -8.16 12.14
CA ASP A 263 -6.66 -8.24 13.56
C ASP A 263 -5.42 -7.90 14.43
N ASP A 264 -4.89 -8.90 15.16
CA ASP A 264 -3.68 -8.78 15.99
C ASP A 264 -2.50 -9.62 15.50
N LYS A 265 -2.59 -10.17 14.28
CA LYS A 265 -1.52 -10.95 13.68
C LYS A 265 -0.84 -10.17 12.55
N LEU A 266 0.48 -10.34 12.48
CA LEU A 266 1.33 -9.79 11.43
C LEU A 266 1.65 -10.88 10.40
N TYR A 267 1.48 -10.56 9.13
CA TYR A 267 1.77 -11.43 7.99
C TYR A 267 2.84 -10.77 7.13
N ILE A 268 3.92 -11.49 6.83
CA ILE A 268 5.00 -11.01 5.97
C ILE A 268 4.74 -11.48 4.55
N ILE A 269 4.55 -10.58 3.59
CA ILE A 269 4.33 -10.92 2.18
C ILE A 269 5.69 -11.04 1.47
N PRO A 270 5.96 -12.08 0.67
CA PRO A 270 5.05 -13.18 0.32
C PRO A 270 5.06 -14.38 1.28
N ARG A 271 6.03 -14.49 2.20
CA ARG A 271 6.26 -15.67 3.05
C ARG A 271 4.99 -16.24 3.70
N ASP A 272 4.19 -15.38 4.31
CA ASP A 272 2.99 -15.76 5.06
C ASP A 272 1.70 -15.66 4.22
N LEU A 273 1.77 -15.47 2.89
CA LEU A 273 0.58 -15.37 2.03
C LEU A 273 -0.30 -16.62 2.11
N GLY A 274 0.28 -17.83 2.15
CA GLY A 274 -0.49 -19.06 2.32
C GLY A 274 -1.30 -19.08 3.63
N LYS A 275 -0.67 -18.67 4.75
CA LYS A 275 -1.34 -18.56 6.06
C LYS A 275 -2.42 -17.47 6.05
N LEU A 276 -2.13 -16.35 5.36
CA LEU A 276 -3.07 -15.25 5.20
C LEU A 276 -4.30 -15.71 4.42
N VAL A 277 -4.12 -16.46 3.33
CA VAL A 277 -5.22 -17.04 2.54
C VAL A 277 -6.12 -17.90 3.42
N THR A 278 -5.58 -18.83 4.22
CA THR A 278 -6.40 -19.66 5.13
C THR A 278 -7.24 -18.82 6.11
N VAL A 279 -6.72 -17.69 6.57
CA VAL A 279 -7.44 -16.79 7.49
C VAL A 279 -8.51 -16.00 6.76
N LEU A 280 -8.21 -15.51 5.55
CA LEU A 280 -9.16 -14.82 4.71
C LEU A 280 -10.30 -15.75 4.28
N GLU A 281 -10.02 -17.01 3.93
CA GLU A 281 -11.04 -18.02 3.62
C GLU A 281 -12.04 -18.17 4.76
N LYS A 282 -11.56 -18.33 6.01
CA LYS A 282 -12.44 -18.44 7.19
C LYS A 282 -13.28 -17.19 7.43
N LYS A 283 -12.79 -16.02 7.00
CA LYS A 283 -13.49 -14.74 7.10
C LYS A 283 -14.30 -14.42 5.85
N GLY A 284 -14.40 -15.34 4.90
CA GLY A 284 -15.13 -15.13 3.66
C GLY A 284 -14.51 -14.04 2.79
N MET A 285 -13.18 -14.03 2.65
CA MET A 285 -12.41 -13.21 1.70
C MET A 285 -12.93 -11.76 1.55
N PRO A 286 -12.89 -10.96 2.64
CA PRO A 286 -13.56 -9.65 2.66
C PRO A 286 -13.03 -8.74 1.57
N SER A 287 -13.91 -8.17 0.74
CA SER A 287 -13.51 -7.37 -0.44
C SER A 287 -12.63 -6.18 -0.06
N LYS A 288 -12.93 -5.55 1.07
CA LYS A 288 -12.14 -4.45 1.63
C LYS A 288 -10.71 -4.85 1.96
N ILE A 289 -10.50 -6.07 2.47
CA ILE A 289 -9.16 -6.59 2.78
C ILE A 289 -8.42 -6.95 1.50
N LEU A 290 -9.09 -7.59 0.54
CA LEU A 290 -8.52 -7.89 -0.78
C LEU A 290 -8.12 -6.61 -1.54
N PHE A 291 -8.98 -5.60 -1.52
CA PHE A 291 -8.69 -4.29 -2.10
C PHE A 291 -7.48 -3.64 -1.43
N LEU A 292 -7.34 -3.75 -0.10
CA LEU A 292 -6.19 -3.24 0.63
C LEU A 292 -4.90 -4.02 0.30
N LEU A 293 -4.97 -5.34 0.18
CA LEU A 293 -3.86 -6.18 -0.26
C LEU A 293 -3.39 -5.81 -1.67
N TYR A 294 -4.33 -5.59 -2.58
CA TYR A 294 -4.05 -5.12 -3.93
C TYR A 294 -3.42 -3.73 -3.94
N THR A 295 -4.10 -2.73 -3.38
CA THR A 295 -3.70 -1.30 -3.46
C THR A 295 -2.52 -0.91 -2.58
N ARG A 296 -2.14 -1.71 -1.58
CA ARG A 296 -1.02 -1.35 -0.67
C ARG A 296 0.17 -2.28 -0.78
N TYR A 297 -0.07 -3.54 -1.13
CA TYR A 297 0.95 -4.57 -1.12
C TYR A 297 1.18 -5.20 -2.50
N GLY A 298 0.38 -4.83 -3.51
CA GLY A 298 0.49 -5.36 -4.87
C GLY A 298 0.14 -6.85 -4.94
N VAL A 299 -0.65 -7.34 -3.99
CA VAL A 299 -1.13 -8.72 -3.94
C VAL A 299 -2.38 -8.82 -4.81
N ILE A 300 -2.30 -9.63 -5.87
CA ILE A 300 -3.29 -9.64 -6.95
C ILE A 300 -4.36 -10.70 -6.67
N PRO A 301 -5.64 -10.35 -6.45
CA PRO A 301 -6.71 -11.33 -6.43
C PRO A 301 -6.96 -11.85 -7.84
N VAL A 302 -6.67 -13.13 -8.07
CA VAL A 302 -6.93 -13.81 -9.35
C VAL A 302 -8.39 -14.25 -9.36
N ARG A 303 -9.10 -13.89 -10.43
CA ARG A 303 -10.52 -14.18 -10.58
C ARG A 303 -10.79 -15.11 -11.77
N ASP A 304 -11.80 -15.94 -11.64
CA ASP A 304 -12.32 -16.73 -12.76
C ASP A 304 -13.19 -15.86 -13.69
N SER A 305 -13.75 -16.49 -14.73
CA SER A 305 -14.65 -15.85 -15.71
C SER A 305 -15.94 -15.32 -15.08
N ASN A 306 -16.34 -15.84 -13.92
CA ASN A 306 -17.51 -15.39 -13.16
C ASN A 306 -17.17 -14.28 -12.15
N GLY A 307 -15.91 -13.82 -12.09
CA GLY A 307 -15.46 -12.79 -11.16
C GLY A 307 -15.18 -13.30 -9.73
N ILE A 308 -15.20 -14.61 -9.49
CA ILE A 308 -14.92 -15.22 -8.19
C ILE A 308 -13.43 -15.24 -7.95
N VAL A 309 -12.98 -14.87 -6.75
CA VAL A 309 -11.57 -14.99 -6.37
C VAL A 309 -11.20 -16.46 -6.19
N VAL A 310 -10.35 -16.98 -7.08
CA VAL A 310 -9.90 -18.39 -7.09
C VAL A 310 -8.47 -18.56 -6.61
N ALA A 311 -7.69 -17.48 -6.60
CA ALA A 311 -6.36 -17.45 -6.01
C ALA A 311 -6.00 -16.02 -5.59
N ILE A 312 -4.97 -15.92 -4.76
CA ILE A 312 -4.23 -14.68 -4.53
C ILE A 312 -2.82 -14.87 -5.10
N SER A 313 -2.30 -13.89 -5.82
CA SER A 313 -0.99 -13.97 -6.46
C SER A 313 -0.02 -12.89 -5.99
N PHE A 314 1.25 -13.27 -5.90
CA PHE A 314 2.38 -12.36 -5.74
C PHE A 314 3.61 -12.97 -6.42
N ASN A 315 4.35 -12.18 -7.21
CA ASN A 315 5.49 -12.60 -8.03
C ASN A 315 5.20 -13.84 -8.89
N GLY A 316 4.02 -13.91 -9.51
CA GLY A 316 3.59 -15.06 -10.31
C GLY A 316 3.30 -16.33 -9.51
N LYS A 317 3.65 -16.40 -8.21
CA LYS A 317 3.21 -17.49 -7.32
C LYS A 317 1.72 -17.30 -7.02
N GLN A 318 0.97 -18.38 -7.13
CA GLN A 318 -0.47 -18.39 -6.84
C GLN A 318 -0.77 -19.21 -5.59
N PHE A 319 -1.55 -18.63 -4.71
CA PHE A 319 -2.06 -19.26 -3.50
C PHE A 319 -3.56 -19.49 -3.72
N LYS A 320 -3.93 -20.74 -4.01
CA LYS A 320 -5.32 -21.09 -4.35
C LYS A 320 -6.26 -20.81 -3.18
N VAL A 321 -7.42 -20.30 -3.52
CA VAL A 321 -8.56 -20.12 -2.62
C VAL A 321 -9.54 -21.25 -2.89
N LYS A 322 -10.08 -21.86 -1.83
CA LYS A 322 -11.14 -22.86 -1.96
C LYS A 322 -12.35 -22.23 -2.65
N ALA A 323 -12.78 -22.84 -3.76
CA ALA A 323 -14.00 -22.45 -4.43
C ALA A 323 -15.19 -22.63 -3.48
N GLU A 324 -15.99 -21.58 -3.30
CA GLU A 324 -17.26 -21.72 -2.60
C GLU A 324 -18.26 -22.45 -3.49
N PRO A 325 -19.07 -23.36 -2.92
CA PRO A 325 -20.14 -24.00 -3.67
C PRO A 325 -21.14 -22.96 -4.17
N LEU A 326 -21.78 -23.24 -5.31
CA LEU A 326 -22.85 -22.41 -5.85
C LEU A 326 -23.92 -22.19 -4.77
N THR A 327 -24.30 -20.94 -4.57
CA THR A 327 -25.31 -20.60 -3.56
C THR A 327 -26.68 -20.53 -4.21
N THR A 328 -27.65 -21.27 -3.65
CA THR A 328 -29.04 -21.18 -4.09
C THR A 328 -29.71 -19.94 -3.51
N VAL A 329 -30.22 -19.08 -4.37
CA VAL A 329 -31.10 -17.95 -4.03
C VAL A 329 -32.51 -18.29 -4.51
N VAL A 330 -33.51 -18.12 -3.65
CA VAL A 330 -34.91 -18.41 -4.00
C VAL A 330 -35.73 -17.14 -3.95
N ILE A 331 -36.29 -16.73 -5.09
CA ILE A 331 -37.15 -15.55 -5.21
C ILE A 331 -38.52 -16.03 -5.70
N ARG A 332 -39.56 -15.87 -4.85
CA ARG A 332 -40.94 -16.27 -5.17
C ARG A 332 -41.06 -17.70 -5.73
N GLY A 333 -40.34 -18.65 -5.10
CA GLY A 333 -40.34 -20.06 -5.49
C GLY A 333 -39.41 -20.43 -6.64
N GLN A 334 -38.85 -19.47 -7.37
CA GLN A 334 -37.85 -19.73 -8.41
C GLN A 334 -36.44 -19.81 -7.82
N LYS A 335 -35.68 -20.83 -8.20
CA LYS A 335 -34.33 -21.09 -7.70
C LYS A 335 -33.28 -20.60 -8.69
N PHE A 336 -32.26 -19.91 -8.18
CA PHE A 336 -31.13 -19.39 -8.94
C PHE A 336 -29.83 -19.86 -8.26
N LEU A 337 -28.93 -20.50 -9.01
CA LEU A 337 -27.62 -20.90 -8.51
C LEU A 337 -26.58 -19.84 -8.85
N LEU A 338 -26.13 -19.08 -7.85
CA LEU A 338 -25.19 -18.00 -8.05
C LEU A 338 -23.72 -18.48 -7.99
N PRO A 339 -22.86 -18.01 -8.92
CA PRO A 339 -23.06 -16.87 -9.81
C PRO A 339 -23.60 -17.24 -11.19
N ARG A 340 -23.73 -18.53 -11.50
CA ARG A 340 -24.11 -19.05 -12.82
C ARG A 340 -25.41 -18.44 -13.34
N ASP A 341 -26.41 -18.33 -12.47
CA ASP A 341 -27.76 -17.88 -12.84
C ASP A 341 -28.00 -16.40 -12.53
N THR A 342 -26.93 -15.59 -12.36
CA THR A 342 -27.05 -14.15 -12.02
C THR A 342 -27.89 -13.41 -13.05
N THR A 343 -27.58 -13.53 -14.35
CA THR A 343 -28.31 -12.82 -15.41
C THR A 343 -29.80 -13.16 -15.38
N LYS A 344 -30.14 -14.45 -15.27
CA LYS A 344 -31.53 -14.93 -15.20
C LYS A 344 -32.27 -14.40 -13.97
N MET A 345 -31.60 -14.37 -12.83
CA MET A 345 -32.14 -13.81 -11.58
C MET A 345 -32.46 -12.33 -11.76
N ILE A 346 -31.58 -11.58 -12.41
CA ILE A 346 -31.72 -10.13 -12.61
C ILE A 346 -32.79 -9.81 -13.65
N GLU A 347 -32.90 -10.59 -14.72
CA GLU A 347 -34.00 -10.51 -15.68
C GLU A 347 -35.37 -10.73 -15.01
N LEU A 348 -35.47 -11.67 -14.07
CA LEU A 348 -36.69 -11.85 -13.27
C LEU A 348 -37.02 -10.59 -12.45
N VAL A 349 -36.03 -9.99 -11.78
CA VAL A 349 -36.21 -8.78 -10.98
C VAL A 349 -36.65 -7.61 -11.86
N HIS A 350 -36.00 -7.40 -13.00
CA HIS A 350 -36.34 -6.34 -13.95
C HIS A 350 -37.73 -6.50 -14.57
N SER A 351 -38.07 -7.72 -15.04
CA SER A 351 -39.39 -7.98 -15.63
C SER A 351 -40.54 -7.74 -14.65
N LYS A 352 -40.28 -7.84 -13.35
CA LYS A 352 -41.24 -7.58 -12.27
C LYS A 352 -41.02 -6.27 -11.53
N GLN A 353 -40.23 -5.32 -12.05
CA GLN A 353 -39.90 -4.08 -11.33
C GLN A 353 -41.11 -3.20 -10.98
N LYS A 354 -42.22 -3.32 -11.73
CA LYS A 354 -43.46 -2.58 -11.47
C LYS A 354 -44.17 -3.05 -10.19
N ASP A 355 -43.86 -4.26 -9.71
CA ASP A 355 -44.35 -4.75 -8.43
C ASP A 355 -43.49 -4.17 -7.30
N LYS A 356 -44.11 -3.29 -6.49
CA LYS A 356 -43.45 -2.61 -5.36
C LYS A 356 -42.83 -3.57 -4.34
N LYS A 357 -43.26 -4.84 -4.27
CA LYS A 357 -42.70 -5.85 -3.36
C LYS A 357 -41.50 -6.60 -3.95
N MET A 358 -41.28 -6.56 -5.27
CA MET A 358 -40.23 -7.36 -5.91
C MET A 358 -38.83 -7.00 -5.42
N GLY A 359 -38.54 -5.71 -5.24
CA GLY A 359 -37.26 -5.26 -4.68
C GLY A 359 -37.01 -5.79 -3.27
N PHE A 360 -38.04 -5.80 -2.41
CA PHE A 360 -37.95 -6.35 -1.05
C PHE A 360 -37.73 -7.86 -1.06
N ASP A 361 -38.49 -8.60 -1.88
CA ASP A 361 -38.36 -10.05 -2.00
C ASP A 361 -36.95 -10.44 -2.48
N PHE A 362 -36.40 -9.67 -3.42
CA PHE A 362 -35.06 -9.87 -3.94
C PHE A 362 -33.98 -9.65 -2.87
N LEU A 363 -34.00 -8.52 -2.16
CA LEU A 363 -33.04 -8.21 -1.10
C LEU A 363 -33.11 -9.24 0.04
N LYS A 364 -34.32 -9.63 0.43
CA LYS A 364 -34.54 -10.67 1.44
C LYS A 364 -33.97 -12.01 1.00
N ALA A 365 -34.21 -12.43 -0.25
CA ALA A 365 -33.70 -13.69 -0.79
C ALA A 365 -32.17 -13.73 -0.80
N LEU A 366 -31.51 -12.64 -1.21
CA LEU A 366 -30.05 -12.52 -1.18
C LEU A 366 -29.50 -12.65 0.24
N LYS A 367 -30.11 -11.97 1.21
CA LYS A 367 -29.69 -12.05 2.61
C LYS A 367 -29.88 -13.45 3.21
N VAL A 368 -31.03 -14.07 2.98
CA VAL A 368 -31.30 -15.45 3.46
C VAL A 368 -30.27 -16.42 2.88
N ALA A 369 -29.85 -16.21 1.65
CA ALA A 369 -28.78 -16.98 1.01
C ALA A 369 -27.37 -16.63 1.54
N GLY A 370 -27.23 -15.61 2.38
CA GLY A 370 -25.98 -15.18 3.02
C GLY A 370 -25.17 -14.15 2.22
N PHE A 371 -25.76 -13.50 1.21
CA PHE A 371 -25.11 -12.42 0.47
C PHE A 371 -25.27 -11.08 1.19
N MET A 372 -24.20 -10.28 1.17
CA MET A 372 -24.16 -8.88 1.56
C MET A 372 -24.14 -8.01 0.31
N LEU A 373 -24.69 -6.79 0.38
CA LEU A 373 -24.59 -5.82 -0.71
C LEU A 373 -23.30 -5.02 -0.56
N ILE A 374 -22.67 -4.67 -1.68
CA ILE A 374 -21.50 -3.80 -1.70
C ILE A 374 -21.94 -2.41 -2.15
N ASN A 375 -21.72 -1.40 -1.30
CA ASN A 375 -21.95 0.01 -1.61
C ASN A 375 -20.78 0.58 -2.42
N ASP A 376 -21.09 1.23 -3.54
CA ASP A 376 -20.16 2.07 -4.30
C ASP A 376 -20.10 3.50 -3.72
N ASP A 377 -19.14 4.30 -4.17
CA ASP A 377 -18.87 5.66 -3.66
C ASP A 377 -20.06 6.63 -3.85
N ASP A 378 -20.92 6.36 -4.85
CA ASP A 378 -22.14 7.15 -5.11
C ASP A 378 -23.35 6.69 -4.28
N GLY A 379 -23.18 5.67 -3.43
CA GLY A 379 -24.22 5.08 -2.58
C GLY A 379 -25.11 4.07 -3.30
N ALA A 380 -24.81 3.77 -4.57
CA ALA A 380 -25.48 2.70 -5.30
C ALA A 380 -24.86 1.33 -4.94
N MET A 381 -25.67 0.28 -4.96
CA MET A 381 -25.20 -1.09 -4.78
C MET A 381 -25.34 -1.84 -6.10
N ARG A 382 -24.20 -2.18 -6.72
CA ARG A 382 -24.14 -2.86 -8.03
C ARG A 382 -23.60 -4.29 -7.92
N SER A 383 -23.15 -4.68 -6.73
CA SER A 383 -22.55 -5.99 -6.49
C SER A 383 -23.03 -6.60 -5.17
N ILE A 384 -23.05 -7.93 -5.12
CA ILE A 384 -23.26 -8.70 -3.90
C ILE A 384 -22.01 -9.50 -3.56
N GLN A 385 -21.81 -9.76 -2.27
CA GLN A 385 -20.71 -10.54 -1.73
C GLN A 385 -21.20 -11.68 -0.85
N LYS A 386 -20.72 -12.88 -1.09
CA LYS A 386 -20.75 -13.98 -0.11
C LYS A 386 -19.40 -14.64 -0.10
N GLY A 387 -18.71 -14.54 1.03
CA GLY A 387 -17.34 -15.01 1.10
C GLY A 387 -16.44 -14.43 0.01
N ALA A 388 -15.71 -15.28 -0.71
CA ALA A 388 -14.83 -14.91 -1.83
C ALA A 388 -15.56 -14.51 -3.12
N GLN A 389 -16.87 -14.74 -3.15
CA GLN A 389 -17.71 -14.53 -4.30
C GLN A 389 -18.21 -13.08 -4.33
N ILE A 390 -17.73 -12.28 -5.29
CA ILE A 390 -18.32 -10.99 -5.62
C ILE A 390 -19.02 -11.13 -6.95
N ILE A 391 -20.31 -10.81 -6.99
CA ILE A 391 -21.14 -10.95 -8.18
C ILE A 391 -21.65 -9.57 -8.56
N LYS A 392 -21.31 -9.12 -9.77
CA LYS A 392 -21.92 -7.92 -10.35
C LYS A 392 -23.35 -8.24 -10.73
N LEU A 393 -24.29 -7.45 -10.25
CA LEU A 393 -25.71 -7.66 -10.48
C LEU A 393 -26.16 -7.17 -11.86
N GLY A 394 -25.37 -6.37 -12.57
CA GLY A 394 -25.79 -5.77 -13.85
C GLY A 394 -26.98 -4.80 -13.73
N MET A 395 -27.42 -4.53 -12.51
CA MET A 395 -28.44 -3.55 -12.15
C MET A 395 -27.96 -2.71 -10.98
N GLU A 396 -28.62 -1.57 -10.79
CA GLU A 396 -28.36 -0.67 -9.69
C GLU A 396 -29.46 -0.76 -8.63
N ILE A 397 -29.06 -0.98 -7.38
CA ILE A 397 -29.95 -0.95 -6.23
C ILE A 397 -29.69 0.35 -5.46
N ARG A 398 -30.73 1.15 -5.24
CA ARG A 398 -30.71 2.30 -4.33
C ARG A 398 -31.76 2.11 -3.24
N ILE A 399 -31.34 2.22 -1.99
CA ILE A 399 -32.27 2.29 -0.86
C ILE A 399 -32.72 3.74 -0.71
N VAL A 400 -34.03 3.95 -0.76
CA VAL A 400 -34.66 5.26 -0.57
C VAL A 400 -35.51 5.21 0.68
N VAL A 401 -35.21 6.10 1.63
CA VAL A 401 -36.01 6.30 2.84
C VAL A 401 -36.72 7.63 2.69
N THR A 402 -38.03 7.65 2.91
CA THR A 402 -38.84 8.88 2.80
C THR A 402 -39.17 9.40 4.18
N TYR A 403 -38.87 10.67 4.44
CA TYR A 403 -39.27 11.38 5.65
C TYR A 403 -39.89 12.73 5.28
N GLY A 404 -41.15 12.95 5.70
CA GLY A 404 -41.98 14.05 5.20
C GLY A 404 -42.17 13.94 3.69
N THR A 405 -41.89 15.03 2.97
CA THR A 405 -41.89 15.09 1.48
C THR A 405 -40.52 14.79 0.87
N THR A 406 -39.50 14.52 1.68
CA THR A 406 -38.11 14.36 1.21
C THR A 406 -37.72 12.89 1.12
N ALA A 407 -37.15 12.51 -0.03
CA ALA A 407 -36.54 11.21 -0.24
C ALA A 407 -35.02 11.28 0.05
N TYR A 408 -34.51 10.34 0.84
CA TYR A 408 -33.11 10.23 1.23
C TYR A 408 -32.51 8.95 0.64
N HIS A 409 -31.38 9.06 -0.06
CA HIS A 409 -30.67 7.92 -0.64
C HIS A 409 -29.64 7.39 0.34
N VAL A 410 -29.85 6.18 0.86
CA VAL A 410 -29.03 5.64 1.96
C VAL A 410 -28.08 4.56 1.41
N PRO A 411 -26.77 4.56 1.77
CA PRO A 411 -26.11 5.23 2.91
C PRO A 411 -25.70 6.69 2.71
N LYS A 412 -25.66 7.22 1.47
CA LYS A 412 -25.11 8.55 1.16
C LYS A 412 -25.72 9.69 2.00
N ASP A 413 -27.04 9.72 2.09
CA ASP A 413 -27.81 10.76 2.78
C ASP A 413 -28.10 10.40 4.24
N LEU A 414 -27.53 9.32 4.77
CA LEU A 414 -27.82 8.85 6.14
C LEU A 414 -27.58 9.93 7.18
N MET A 415 -26.48 10.69 7.06
CA MET A 415 -26.16 11.77 7.99
C MET A 415 -27.15 12.92 7.93
N ARG A 416 -27.71 13.20 6.74
CA ARG A 416 -28.73 14.24 6.55
C ARG A 416 -30.07 13.76 7.12
N LEU A 417 -30.48 12.54 6.77
CA LEU A 417 -31.66 11.88 7.34
C LEU A 417 -31.61 11.89 8.88
N VAL A 418 -30.48 11.50 9.48
CA VAL A 418 -30.30 11.50 10.95
C VAL A 418 -30.41 12.90 11.55
N LYS A 419 -29.91 13.95 10.88
CA LYS A 419 -30.06 15.34 11.36
C LYS A 419 -31.52 15.79 11.32
N ASP A 420 -32.23 15.44 10.26
CA ASP A 420 -33.59 15.90 10.04
C ASP A 420 -34.58 15.18 10.98
N ILE A 421 -34.41 13.87 11.22
CA ILE A 421 -35.26 13.12 12.17
C ILE A 421 -34.93 13.39 13.64
N ARG A 422 -33.77 13.98 13.95
CA ARG A 422 -33.35 14.25 15.35
C ARG A 422 -34.22 15.33 16.00
N ARG A 423 -34.88 16.17 15.22
CA ARG A 423 -35.77 17.24 15.67
C ARG A 423 -37.25 16.80 15.70
N SER A 424 -37.51 15.55 15.39
CA SER A 424 -38.83 14.99 15.12
C SER A 424 -39.36 14.20 16.33
N GLY A 425 -40.67 13.98 16.36
CA GLY A 425 -41.34 13.21 17.40
C GLY A 425 -41.00 11.70 17.35
N PRO A 426 -41.24 10.95 18.43
CA PRO A 426 -40.91 9.52 18.53
C PRO A 426 -41.54 8.64 17.43
N ASN A 427 -42.73 9.01 16.96
CA ASN A 427 -43.47 8.26 15.94
C ASN A 427 -42.83 8.37 14.55
N GLU A 428 -42.31 9.55 14.21
CA GLU A 428 -41.64 9.82 12.94
C GLU A 428 -40.29 9.10 12.86
N VAL A 429 -39.53 9.14 13.96
CA VAL A 429 -38.29 8.37 14.10
C VAL A 429 -38.56 6.87 13.96
N ARG A 430 -39.68 6.39 14.52
CA ARG A 430 -40.08 4.98 14.41
C ARG A 430 -40.41 4.59 12.96
N GLN A 431 -41.14 5.41 12.22
CA GLN A 431 -41.43 5.15 10.80
C GLN A 431 -40.17 5.07 9.94
N VAL A 432 -39.20 5.96 10.17
CA VAL A 432 -37.90 5.93 9.46
C VAL A 432 -37.12 4.66 9.82
N ILE A 433 -37.11 4.26 11.09
CA ILE A 433 -36.50 3.00 11.53
C ILE A 433 -37.20 1.79 10.90
N GLU A 434 -38.53 1.80 10.79
CA GLU A 434 -39.29 0.73 10.16
C GLU A 434 -38.99 0.62 8.66
N GLN A 435 -38.87 1.74 7.94
CA GLN A 435 -38.40 1.74 6.55
C GLN A 435 -36.97 1.20 6.41
N LEU A 436 -36.05 1.65 7.27
CA LEU A 436 -34.67 1.15 7.28
C LEU A 436 -34.61 -0.37 7.58
N LYS A 437 -35.38 -0.84 8.56
CA LYS A 437 -35.52 -2.26 8.86
C LYS A 437 -36.19 -3.04 7.73
N ALA A 438 -37.10 -2.44 6.96
CA ALA A 438 -37.70 -3.07 5.79
C ALA A 438 -36.67 -3.30 4.67
N PHE A 439 -35.65 -2.44 4.58
CA PHE A 439 -34.45 -2.66 3.76
C PHE A 439 -33.33 -3.40 4.49
N ASP A 440 -33.67 -4.00 5.63
CA ASP A 440 -32.84 -4.89 6.43
C ASP A 440 -31.53 -4.28 6.94
N VAL A 441 -31.55 -2.95 7.12
CA VAL A 441 -30.50 -2.19 7.80
C VAL A 441 -30.53 -2.54 9.28
N GLU A 442 -29.39 -2.91 9.85
CA GLU A 442 -29.33 -3.30 11.25
C GLU A 442 -29.46 -2.06 12.14
N VAL A 443 -30.56 -1.99 12.91
CA VAL A 443 -30.81 -0.89 13.85
C VAL A 443 -30.76 -1.42 15.29
N LYS A 444 -29.72 -1.04 16.04
CA LYS A 444 -29.54 -1.37 17.46
C LYS A 444 -29.96 -0.20 18.34
N LYS A 445 -30.87 -0.41 19.29
CA LYS A 445 -31.26 0.60 20.29
C LYS A 445 -30.67 0.23 21.65
N LYS A 446 -29.92 1.14 22.28
CA LYS A 446 -29.42 1.03 23.65
C LYS A 446 -29.76 2.31 24.42
N GLY A 447 -30.79 2.25 25.26
CA GLY A 447 -31.35 3.45 25.92
C GLY A 447 -31.90 4.46 24.90
N SER A 448 -31.48 5.72 25.03
CA SER A 448 -31.80 6.81 24.08
C SER A 448 -30.95 6.79 22.80
N LYS A 449 -29.94 5.91 22.71
CA LYS A 449 -29.04 5.83 21.55
C LYS A 449 -29.55 4.79 20.55
N VAL A 450 -29.73 5.23 19.30
CA VAL A 450 -30.02 4.36 18.15
C VAL A 450 -28.76 4.31 17.28
N THR A 451 -28.27 3.10 17.00
CA THR A 451 -27.15 2.83 16.09
C THR A 451 -27.70 2.19 14.83
N ILE A 452 -27.44 2.79 13.68
CA ILE A 452 -27.82 2.28 12.37
C ILE A 452 -26.55 1.74 11.71
N LEU A 453 -26.54 0.46 11.37
CA LEU A 453 -25.43 -0.25 10.75
C LEU A 453 -25.86 -0.67 9.34
N PHE A 454 -25.20 -0.07 8.36
CA PHE A 454 -25.21 -0.54 6.98
C PHE A 454 -24.06 -1.52 6.82
N ASN A 455 -24.36 -2.74 6.36
CA ASN A 455 -23.33 -3.72 6.01
C ASN A 455 -22.52 -3.24 4.81
#